data_AF-A0A6P7GQZ5-F1
#
_entry.id   AF-A0A6P7GQZ5-F1
#
_cell.length_a   1.000
_cell.length_b   1.000
_cell.length_c   1.000
_cell.angle_alpha   90.00
_cell.angle_beta   90.00
_cell.angle_gamma   90.00
#
_symmetry.space_group_name_H-M   'P 1'
#
loop_
_entity.id
_entity.type
_entity.pdbx_description
1 polymer ?
#
loop_
_entity_poly.entity_id
_entity_poly.type
_entity_poly.pdbx_seq_one_letter_code
_entity_poly.pdbx_strand_id
1 'polypeptide(L)'
;MAKIDHIRQCFNIDKRKRFQALRRIREVYLHLKTHSRLKMKVCVAARTLSHTVASTLEEMVSNPNNNIPSQAIETAEFVHDVDQLFDSFNGRTTKPECGKPYRRCMSNRSPHAVLWNRLLPKINSWMFIDEKVKKKVMPFKSGWLTTIAATKELWNICKDLGFKFLRTRALNQDPLENSFASIRHLGAENVNPSCYQFISSFKTSVLNNLITPFSNKNCETDDGSILHNLQDFLESSITKNDFIDLDVLDVNEIENLALPLPDTDVTGHEGNTL
;
A
#
# COMPACT_ATOMS: atom_id res chain seq x y z
N MET A 1 8.85 24.57 5.68
CA MET A 1 8.52 23.52 4.69
C MET A 1 8.89 22.16 5.26
N ALA A 2 8.08 21.11 5.02
CA ALA A 2 8.38 19.76 5.47
C ALA A 2 9.64 19.17 4.80
N LYS A 3 10.55 18.57 5.60
CA LYS A 3 11.82 18.01 5.11
C LYS A 3 12.16 16.69 5.81
N ILE A 4 12.72 15.75 5.06
CA ILE A 4 13.21 14.48 5.61
C ILE A 4 14.34 14.67 6.63
N ASP A 5 15.13 15.73 6.48
CA ASP A 5 16.25 16.01 7.39
C ASP A 5 15.81 16.34 8.81
N HIS A 6 14.63 16.94 8.98
CA HIS A 6 14.06 17.15 10.32
C HIS A 6 13.79 15.80 11.01
N ILE A 7 13.27 14.80 10.28
CA ILE A 7 13.05 13.45 10.81
C ILE A 7 14.40 12.79 11.17
N ARG A 8 15.44 12.99 10.34
CA ARG A 8 16.80 12.48 10.61
C ARG A 8 17.42 13.08 11.87
N GLN A 9 17.32 14.40 12.04
CA GLN A 9 17.82 15.08 13.23
C GLN A 9 17.10 14.59 14.48
N CYS A 10 15.76 14.52 14.43
CA CYS A 10 14.93 14.00 15.51
C CYS A 10 15.31 12.55 15.89
N PHE A 11 15.48 11.67 14.91
CA PHE A 11 15.93 10.30 15.12
C PHE A 11 17.31 10.24 15.80
N ASN A 12 18.27 11.05 15.36
CA ASN A 12 19.62 11.06 15.92
C ASN A 12 19.66 11.57 17.37
N ILE A 13 18.81 12.53 17.72
CA ILE A 13 18.67 13.03 19.09
C ILE A 13 17.99 11.97 19.97
N ASP A 14 16.88 11.38 19.51
CA ASP A 14 16.16 10.34 20.25
C ASP A 14 17.05 9.11 20.52
N LYS A 15 17.85 8.70 19.53
CA LYS A 15 18.79 7.57 19.64
C LYS A 15 19.81 7.72 20.77
N ARG A 16 20.12 8.96 21.19
CA ARG A 16 21.03 9.27 22.31
C ARG A 16 20.33 9.25 23.68
N LYS A 17 19.00 9.29 23.72
CA LYS A 17 18.22 9.24 24.97
C LYS A 17 18.28 7.83 25.56
N ARG A 18 18.24 7.74 26.90
CA ARG A 18 18.15 6.46 27.64
C ARG A 18 16.88 5.67 27.29
N PHE A 19 15.77 6.38 27.13
CA PHE A 19 14.49 5.82 26.73
C PHE A 19 14.07 6.44 25.40
N GLN A 20 14.10 5.63 24.35
CA GLN A 20 13.90 6.07 22.97
C GLN A 20 12.42 5.99 22.59
N ALA A 21 11.86 7.10 22.11
CA ALA A 21 10.50 7.13 21.58
C ALA A 21 10.40 6.42 20.21
N LEU A 22 11.44 6.56 19.38
CA LEU A 22 11.47 6.13 17.98
C LEU A 22 12.04 4.70 17.79
N ARG A 23 11.85 3.82 18.77
CA ARG A 23 12.36 2.42 18.80
C ARG A 23 11.97 1.55 17.59
N ARG A 24 10.93 1.92 16.86
CA ARG A 24 10.43 1.19 15.67
C ARG A 24 11.14 1.59 14.39
N ILE A 25 11.90 2.68 14.40
CA ILE A 25 12.64 3.21 13.25
C ILE A 25 14.08 2.71 13.33
N ARG A 26 14.63 2.35 12.17
CA ARG A 26 16.06 2.03 12.01
C ARG A 26 16.67 3.10 11.13
N GLU A 27 17.95 3.38 11.33
CA GLU A 27 18.69 4.39 10.56
C GLU A 27 18.57 4.16 9.04
N VAL A 28 18.67 2.90 8.61
CA VAL A 28 18.49 2.48 7.21
C VAL A 28 17.15 2.90 6.59
N TYR A 29 16.10 3.11 7.39
CA TYR A 29 14.77 3.55 6.92
C TYR A 29 14.77 5.02 6.45
N LEU A 30 15.74 5.82 6.88
CA LEU A 30 15.84 7.25 6.55
C LEU A 30 16.72 7.51 5.31
N HIS A 31 17.31 6.45 4.75
CA HIS A 31 18.20 6.47 3.59
C HIS A 31 17.66 5.58 2.45
N LEU A 32 16.37 5.74 2.10
CA LEU A 32 15.71 4.88 1.10
C LEU A 32 16.35 4.93 -0.30
N LYS A 33 17.05 6.02 -0.66
CA LYS A 33 17.72 6.12 -1.96
C LYS A 33 18.78 5.03 -2.17
N THR A 34 19.47 4.62 -1.10
CA THR A 34 20.57 3.63 -1.14
C THR A 34 20.11 2.19 -0.97
N HIS A 35 18.85 1.94 -0.60
CA HIS A 35 18.34 0.58 -0.31
C HIS A 35 17.09 0.25 -1.13
N SER A 36 17.28 -0.23 -2.36
CA SER A 36 16.20 -0.55 -3.31
C SER A 36 15.12 -1.48 -2.73
N ARG A 37 15.52 -2.53 -2.00
CA ARG A 37 14.58 -3.51 -1.39
C ARG A 37 13.69 -2.92 -0.30
N LEU A 38 14.10 -1.81 0.33
CA LEU A 38 13.30 -1.16 1.38
C LEU A 38 12.23 -0.23 0.79
N LYS A 39 12.40 0.23 -0.46
CA LYS A 39 11.43 1.13 -1.13
C LYS A 39 10.05 0.49 -1.27
N MET A 40 10.00 -0.83 -1.43
CA MET A 40 8.74 -1.58 -1.56
C MET A 40 8.11 -1.97 -0.21
N LYS A 41 8.79 -1.73 0.91
CA LYS A 41 8.27 -2.10 2.23
C LYS A 41 7.40 -0.98 2.80
N VAL A 42 6.08 -1.09 2.63
CA VAL A 42 5.08 -0.16 3.17
C VAL A 42 5.28 0.09 4.68
N CYS A 43 5.66 -0.95 5.44
CA CYS A 43 5.92 -0.83 6.87
C CYS A 43 7.06 0.14 7.23
N VAL A 44 8.02 0.37 6.33
CA VAL A 44 9.09 1.35 6.51
C VAL A 44 8.50 2.76 6.42
N ALA A 45 7.72 3.04 5.38
CA ALA A 45 7.04 4.33 5.23
C ALA A 45 6.06 4.60 6.39
N ALA A 46 5.23 3.61 6.74
CA ALA A 46 4.25 3.74 7.83
C ALA A 46 4.90 3.96 9.21
N ARG A 47 6.14 3.48 9.44
CA ARG A 47 6.88 3.76 10.68
C ARG A 47 7.51 5.16 10.67
N THR A 48 8.09 5.54 9.54
CA THR A 48 8.74 6.86 9.37
C THR A 48 7.74 8.01 9.38
N LEU A 49 6.55 7.80 8.82
CA LEU A 49 5.47 8.78 8.76
C LEU A 49 4.37 8.42 9.77
N SER A 50 4.75 8.29 11.05
CA SER A 50 3.84 7.87 12.11
C SER A 50 3.53 8.97 13.12
N HIS A 51 2.41 8.84 13.84
CA HIS A 51 2.06 9.71 14.95
C HIS A 51 3.21 9.89 15.96
N THR A 52 3.91 8.81 16.32
CA THR A 52 5.04 8.89 17.27
C THR A 52 6.14 9.81 16.74
N VAL A 53 6.46 9.77 15.44
CA VAL A 53 7.44 10.68 14.83
C VAL A 53 6.96 12.12 14.89
N ALA A 54 5.69 12.38 14.57
CA ALA A 54 5.12 13.72 14.66
C ALA A 54 5.20 14.27 16.10
N SER A 55 4.77 13.49 17.09
CA SER A 55 4.80 13.91 18.50
C SER A 55 6.22 14.13 19.02
N THR A 56 7.17 13.27 18.65
CA THR A 56 8.58 13.45 19.05
C THR A 56 9.19 14.68 18.38
N LEU A 57 8.86 14.97 17.12
CA LEU A 57 9.29 16.20 16.45
C LEU A 57 8.75 17.44 17.16
N GLU A 58 7.45 17.46 17.49
CA GLU A 58 6.80 18.56 18.20
C GLU A 58 7.42 18.79 19.58
N GLU A 59 7.66 17.72 20.34
CA GLU A 59 8.35 17.78 21.65
C GLU A 59 9.76 18.36 21.51
N MET A 60 10.53 17.90 20.51
CA MET A 60 11.90 18.35 20.35
C MET A 60 12.00 19.78 19.85
N VAL A 61 11.08 20.25 19.01
CA VAL A 61 11.00 21.66 18.59
C VAL A 61 10.65 22.56 19.78
N SER A 62 9.78 22.09 20.67
CA SER A 62 9.36 22.84 21.86
C SER A 62 10.47 22.97 22.90
N ASN A 63 11.46 22.08 22.88
CA ASN A 63 12.59 22.11 23.81
C ASN A 63 13.80 22.82 23.19
N PRO A 64 14.17 24.03 23.67
CA PRO A 64 15.24 24.83 23.07
C PRO A 64 16.62 24.17 23.13
N ASN A 65 16.83 23.17 24.00
CA ASN A 65 18.12 22.48 24.12
C ASN A 65 18.39 21.50 22.98
N ASN A 66 17.38 21.13 22.19
CA ASN A 66 17.53 20.07 21.19
C ASN A 66 18.11 20.55 19.84
N ASN A 67 18.43 21.84 19.67
CA ASN A 67 19.00 22.41 18.44
C ASN A 67 18.27 21.98 17.15
N ILE A 68 16.95 21.74 17.22
CA ILE A 68 16.12 21.45 16.05
C ILE A 68 15.54 22.77 15.52
N PRO A 69 15.56 23.01 14.19
CA PRO A 69 14.94 24.20 13.61
C PRO A 69 13.44 24.28 13.93
N SER A 70 12.93 25.48 14.26
CA SER A 70 11.51 25.68 14.53
C SER A 70 10.61 25.28 13.35
N GLN A 71 11.13 25.35 12.11
CA GLN A 71 10.43 24.91 10.90
C GLN A 71 10.16 23.39 10.87
N ALA A 72 10.78 22.60 11.75
CA ALA A 72 10.49 21.18 11.87
C ALA A 72 9.05 20.91 12.35
N ILE A 73 8.37 21.89 12.96
CA ILE A 73 6.94 21.79 13.31
C ILE A 73 6.06 21.53 12.08
N GLU A 74 6.39 22.14 10.93
CA GLU A 74 5.67 21.91 9.69
C GLU A 74 5.85 20.46 9.18
N THR A 75 6.98 19.82 9.53
CA THR A 75 7.19 18.40 9.21
C THR A 75 6.38 17.51 10.14
N ALA A 76 6.29 17.86 11.42
CA ALA A 76 5.44 17.16 12.38
C ALA A 76 3.98 17.19 11.93
N GLU A 77 3.47 18.36 11.54
CA GLU A 77 2.10 18.52 11.04
C GLU A 77 1.85 17.68 9.78
N PHE A 78 2.75 17.74 8.79
CA PHE A 78 2.64 16.93 7.58
C PHE A 78 2.63 15.42 7.89
N VAL A 79 3.54 14.96 8.76
CA VAL A 79 3.62 13.55 9.15
C VAL A 79 2.34 13.11 9.87
N HIS A 80 1.78 13.95 10.75
CA HIS A 80 0.54 13.68 11.45
C HIS A 80 -0.65 13.57 10.49
N ASP A 81 -0.77 14.50 9.54
CA ASP A 81 -1.82 14.47 8.52
C ASP A 81 -1.75 13.20 7.66
N VAL A 82 -0.54 12.80 7.25
CA VAL A 82 -0.32 11.59 6.44
C VAL A 82 -0.60 10.32 7.25
N ASP A 83 -0.20 10.25 8.53
CA ASP A 83 -0.50 9.11 9.41
C ASP A 83 -2.01 8.90 9.55
N GLN A 84 -2.77 9.98 9.79
CA GLN A 84 -4.23 9.93 9.90
C GLN A 84 -4.89 9.58 8.57
N LEU A 85 -4.41 10.15 7.46
CA LEU A 85 -4.89 9.81 6.12
C LEU A 85 -4.69 8.32 5.85
N PHE A 86 -3.49 7.80 6.08
CA PHE A 86 -3.17 6.40 5.87
C PHE A 86 -4.03 5.47 6.74
N ASP A 87 -4.24 5.81 8.01
CA ASP A 87 -5.09 5.03 8.91
C ASP A 87 -6.55 4.99 8.49
N SER A 88 -7.08 6.09 7.93
CA SER A 88 -8.47 6.17 7.46
C SER A 88 -8.80 5.19 6.32
N PHE A 89 -7.79 4.72 5.59
CA PHE A 89 -7.93 3.72 4.52
C PHE A 89 -7.55 2.30 4.96
N ASN A 90 -7.23 2.08 6.24
CA ASN A 90 -6.75 0.80 6.76
C ASN A 90 -7.63 0.26 7.91
N GLY A 91 -8.91 0.63 7.94
CA GLY A 91 -9.85 0.19 8.96
C GLY A 91 -10.37 -1.24 8.75
N ARG A 92 -10.18 -2.12 9.74
CA ARG A 92 -10.67 -3.51 9.77
C ARG A 92 -11.95 -3.69 10.57
N THR A 93 -12.00 -3.06 11.74
CA THR A 93 -13.05 -3.25 12.73
C THR A 93 -13.86 -1.97 12.92
N THR A 94 -15.07 -2.10 13.45
CA THR A 94 -15.96 -0.94 13.65
C THR A 94 -15.50 -0.03 14.77
N LYS A 95 -14.75 -0.56 15.75
CA LYS A 95 -14.15 0.20 16.86
C LYS A 95 -12.75 0.67 16.46
N PRO A 96 -12.33 1.87 16.88
CA PRO A 96 -10.96 2.32 16.64
C PRO A 96 -9.95 1.46 17.39
N GLU A 97 -8.79 1.24 16.77
CA GLU A 97 -7.60 0.78 17.47
C GLU A 97 -7.14 1.84 18.50
N CYS A 98 -6.52 1.40 19.59
CA CYS A 98 -6.05 2.29 20.66
C CYS A 98 -5.09 3.34 20.09
N GLY A 99 -5.38 4.63 20.33
CA GLY A 99 -4.59 5.75 19.81
C GLY A 99 -4.73 6.00 18.31
N LYS A 100 -5.62 5.28 17.62
CA LYS A 100 -5.77 5.29 16.16
C LYS A 100 -7.25 5.48 15.77
N PRO A 101 -7.83 6.68 16.00
CA PRO A 101 -9.26 6.93 15.87
C PRO A 101 -9.81 6.75 14.44
N TYR A 102 -8.95 6.91 13.43
CA TYR A 102 -9.30 6.77 12.02
C TYR A 102 -9.11 5.35 11.50
N ARG A 103 -8.36 4.49 12.19
CA ARG A 103 -8.18 3.09 11.79
C ARG A 103 -9.36 2.24 12.25
N ARG A 104 -10.48 2.43 11.57
CA ARG A 104 -11.76 1.74 11.79
C ARG A 104 -12.59 1.76 10.53
N CYS A 105 -13.63 0.93 10.45
CA CYS A 105 -14.56 0.97 9.33
C CYS A 105 -15.21 2.35 9.20
N MET A 106 -15.42 2.77 7.95
CA MET A 106 -16.19 3.97 7.64
C MET A 106 -17.68 3.73 7.94
N SER A 107 -18.34 4.73 8.52
CA SER A 107 -19.79 4.73 8.75
C SER A 107 -20.27 6.18 8.93
N ASN A 108 -21.58 6.42 9.01
CA ASN A 108 -22.13 7.76 9.26
C ASN A 108 -21.67 8.39 10.58
N ARG A 109 -21.24 7.56 11.54
CA ARG A 109 -20.73 8.03 12.86
C ARG A 109 -19.21 8.03 12.93
N SER A 110 -18.51 7.58 11.89
CA SER A 110 -17.05 7.56 11.90
C SER A 110 -16.50 8.95 11.57
N PRO A 111 -15.30 9.31 12.05
CA PRO A 111 -14.73 10.64 11.85
C PRO A 111 -14.09 10.83 10.46
N HIS A 112 -14.34 9.92 9.51
CA HIS A 112 -13.65 9.88 8.21
C HIS A 112 -13.99 11.09 7.34
N ALA A 113 -15.29 11.42 7.22
CA ALA A 113 -15.73 12.55 6.39
C ALA A 113 -15.15 13.88 6.88
N VAL A 114 -15.12 14.09 8.21
CA VAL A 114 -14.54 15.28 8.84
C VAL A 114 -13.04 15.36 8.56
N LEU A 115 -12.31 14.26 8.76
CA LEU A 115 -10.88 14.19 8.44
C LEU A 115 -10.62 14.54 6.98
N TRP A 116 -11.32 13.89 6.05
CA TRP A 116 -11.10 14.08 4.62
C TRP A 116 -11.45 15.50 4.17
N ASN A 117 -12.52 16.10 4.67
CA ASN A 117 -12.85 17.50 4.35
C ASN A 117 -11.76 18.47 4.81
N ARG A 118 -11.13 18.19 5.96
CA ARG A 118 -9.97 18.96 6.46
C ARG A 118 -8.71 18.74 5.62
N LEU A 119 -8.45 17.50 5.18
CA LEU A 119 -7.22 17.14 4.45
C LEU A 119 -7.27 17.46 2.95
N LEU A 120 -8.45 17.43 2.32
CA LEU A 120 -8.60 17.66 0.87
C LEU A 120 -7.95 18.98 0.39
N PRO A 121 -8.18 20.15 1.04
CA PRO A 121 -7.51 21.39 0.67
C PRO A 121 -5.99 21.31 0.81
N LYS A 122 -5.50 20.67 1.88
CA LYS A 122 -4.06 20.49 2.13
C LYS A 122 -3.41 19.61 1.06
N ILE A 123 -4.04 18.48 0.72
CA ILE A 123 -3.56 17.58 -0.35
C ILE A 123 -3.53 18.33 -1.68
N ASN A 124 -4.59 19.11 -1.98
CA ASN A 124 -4.65 19.90 -3.20
C ASN A 124 -3.57 21.00 -3.25
N SER A 125 -3.12 21.52 -2.11
CA SER A 125 -2.02 22.49 -2.03
C SER A 125 -0.63 21.85 -1.97
N TRP A 126 -0.51 20.51 -1.93
CA TRP A 126 0.81 19.86 -1.91
C TRP A 126 1.62 20.19 -3.15
N MET A 127 2.89 20.53 -2.91
CA MET A 127 3.92 20.83 -3.89
C MET A 127 5.19 20.10 -3.51
N PHE A 128 5.82 19.43 -4.48
CA PHE A 128 7.04 18.65 -4.27
C PHE A 128 8.20 19.37 -4.94
N ILE A 129 9.26 19.61 -4.19
CA ILE A 129 10.44 20.36 -4.63
C ILE A 129 11.63 19.41 -4.58
N ASP A 130 12.41 19.38 -5.65
CA ASP A 130 13.71 18.71 -5.71
C ASP A 130 14.79 19.79 -5.81
N GLU A 131 15.97 19.56 -5.25
CA GLU A 131 17.10 20.51 -5.31
C GLU A 131 17.50 20.84 -6.76
N LYS A 132 17.20 19.93 -7.70
CA LYS A 132 17.50 20.09 -9.13
C LYS A 132 16.32 20.57 -9.99
N VAL A 133 15.06 20.44 -9.53
CA VAL A 133 13.86 20.75 -10.33
C VAL A 133 12.91 21.66 -9.55
N LYS A 134 12.56 22.81 -10.17
CA LYS A 134 11.83 23.92 -9.51
C LYS A 134 10.38 23.64 -9.10
N LYS A 135 9.80 22.47 -9.40
CA LYS A 135 8.56 21.88 -8.86
C LYS A 135 8.29 20.57 -9.61
N LYS A 136 7.94 19.49 -8.91
CA LYS A 136 7.59 18.20 -9.52
C LYS A 136 6.10 17.91 -9.33
N VAL A 137 5.42 17.63 -10.44
CA VAL A 137 4.06 17.07 -10.40
C VAL A 137 4.17 15.60 -10.02
N MET A 138 3.47 15.21 -8.96
CA MET A 138 3.47 13.84 -8.48
C MET A 138 2.09 13.20 -8.70
N PRO A 139 1.99 12.12 -9.49
CA PRO A 139 0.69 11.54 -9.87
C PRO A 139 -0.08 10.98 -8.67
N PHE A 140 0.60 10.59 -7.58
CA PHE A 140 -0.08 10.10 -6.38
C PHE A 140 -0.95 11.18 -5.68
N LYS A 141 -0.71 12.47 -5.95
CA LYS A 141 -1.55 13.56 -5.43
C LYS A 141 -2.98 13.46 -5.95
N SER A 142 -3.16 13.32 -7.27
CA SER A 142 -4.50 13.10 -7.85
C SER A 142 -5.06 11.75 -7.40
N GLY A 143 -4.20 10.73 -7.26
CA GLY A 143 -4.59 9.44 -6.68
C GLY A 143 -5.28 9.57 -5.31
N TRP A 144 -4.74 10.35 -4.39
CA TRP A 144 -5.38 10.58 -3.08
C TRP A 144 -6.72 11.31 -3.20
N LEU A 145 -6.80 12.36 -4.02
CA LEU A 145 -8.04 13.11 -4.24
C LEU A 145 -9.15 12.20 -4.80
N THR A 146 -8.82 11.42 -5.83
CA THR A 146 -9.72 10.44 -6.44
C THR A 146 -10.12 9.36 -5.45
N THR A 147 -9.18 8.82 -4.67
CA THR A 147 -9.47 7.77 -3.67
C THR A 147 -10.45 8.25 -2.61
N ILE A 148 -10.27 9.48 -2.10
CA ILE A 148 -11.21 10.09 -1.15
C ILE A 148 -12.60 10.27 -1.77
N ALA A 149 -12.67 10.81 -3.00
CA ALA A 149 -13.94 11.02 -3.70
C ALA A 149 -14.67 9.69 -3.96
N ALA A 150 -13.98 8.72 -4.57
CA ALA A 150 -14.53 7.41 -4.88
C ALA A 150 -14.99 6.66 -3.61
N THR A 151 -14.24 6.76 -2.51
CA THR A 151 -14.63 6.08 -1.25
C THR A 151 -15.85 6.73 -0.61
N LYS A 152 -16.01 8.06 -0.73
CA LYS A 152 -17.24 8.75 -0.30
C LYS A 152 -18.45 8.29 -1.10
N GLU A 153 -18.32 8.21 -2.42
CA GLU A 153 -19.41 7.73 -3.29
C GLU A 153 -19.74 6.27 -3.02
N LEU A 154 -18.72 5.41 -2.91
CA LEU A 154 -18.91 4.00 -2.56
C LEU A 154 -19.64 3.85 -1.21
N TRP A 155 -19.29 4.68 -0.21
CA TRP A 155 -20.00 4.67 1.06
C TRP A 155 -21.47 5.06 0.92
N ASN A 156 -21.80 6.04 0.07
CA ASN A 156 -23.20 6.39 -0.20
C ASN A 156 -23.97 5.21 -0.79
N ILE A 157 -23.40 4.54 -1.80
CA ILE A 157 -24.00 3.35 -2.40
C ILE A 157 -24.19 2.23 -1.36
N CYS A 158 -23.16 1.92 -0.58
CA CYS A 158 -23.24 0.91 0.47
C CYS A 158 -24.30 1.27 1.53
N LYS A 159 -24.36 2.52 1.94
CA LYS A 159 -25.35 3.01 2.91
C LYS A 159 -26.77 2.86 2.37
N ASP A 160 -27.00 3.19 1.10
CA ASP A 160 -28.32 3.09 0.45
C ASP A 160 -28.74 1.62 0.28
N LEU A 161 -27.77 0.71 0.12
CA LEU A 161 -27.97 -0.75 0.16
C LEU A 161 -28.14 -1.32 1.58
N GLY A 162 -28.14 -0.49 2.63
CA GLY A 162 -28.35 -0.91 4.02
C GLY A 162 -27.11 -1.40 4.76
N PHE A 163 -25.90 -1.22 4.22
CA PHE A 163 -24.67 -1.58 4.92
C PHE A 163 -24.42 -0.64 6.12
N LYS A 164 -24.09 -1.23 7.27
CA LYS A 164 -23.83 -0.48 8.51
C LYS A 164 -22.46 0.21 8.53
N PHE A 165 -21.51 -0.32 7.77
CA PHE A 165 -20.14 0.18 7.69
C PHE A 165 -19.44 -0.33 6.43
N LEU A 166 -18.38 0.36 6.03
CA LEU A 166 -17.49 -0.01 4.94
C LEU A 166 -16.09 -0.30 5.50
N ARG A 167 -15.58 -1.51 5.24
CA ARG A 167 -14.21 -1.90 5.62
C ARG A 167 -13.22 -1.26 4.67
N THR A 168 -12.63 -0.14 5.04
CA THR A 168 -11.71 0.60 4.15
C THR A 168 -10.45 -0.20 3.82
N ARG A 169 -10.00 -1.10 4.71
CA ARG A 169 -8.90 -2.05 4.39
C ARG A 169 -9.24 -3.00 3.23
N ALA A 170 -10.52 -3.28 2.97
CA ALA A 170 -10.92 -4.16 1.87
C ALA A 170 -10.85 -3.47 0.48
N LEU A 171 -10.56 -2.16 0.44
CA LEU A 171 -10.48 -1.37 -0.79
C LEU A 171 -9.07 -1.26 -1.35
N ASN A 172 -8.10 -1.97 -0.77
CA ASN A 172 -6.70 -1.96 -1.21
C ASN A 172 -6.33 -3.28 -1.92
N GLN A 173 -5.18 -3.30 -2.58
CA GLN A 173 -4.68 -4.47 -3.31
C GLN A 173 -3.88 -5.44 -2.44
N ASP A 174 -3.80 -5.25 -1.11
CA ASP A 174 -3.02 -6.11 -0.21
C ASP A 174 -3.44 -7.58 -0.32
N PRO A 175 -4.74 -7.95 -0.36
CA PRO A 175 -5.15 -9.36 -0.51
C PRO A 175 -4.65 -9.99 -1.81
N LEU A 176 -4.58 -9.20 -2.89
CA LEU A 176 -4.04 -9.67 -4.17
C LEU A 176 -2.52 -9.88 -4.09
N GLU A 177 -1.79 -8.94 -3.46
CA GLU A 177 -0.34 -9.09 -3.23
C GLU A 177 -0.02 -10.29 -2.33
N ASN A 178 -0.81 -10.51 -1.28
CA ASN A 178 -0.74 -11.68 -0.41
C ASN A 178 -0.99 -12.99 -1.19
N SER A 179 -1.94 -12.96 -2.12
CA SER A 179 -2.23 -14.09 -3.00
C SER A 179 -1.03 -14.42 -3.88
N PHE A 180 -0.40 -13.41 -4.50
CA PHE A 180 0.83 -13.62 -5.28
C PHE A 180 1.99 -14.14 -4.42
N ALA A 181 2.13 -13.65 -3.19
CA ALA A 181 3.13 -14.18 -2.27
C ALA A 181 2.87 -15.66 -1.93
N SER A 182 1.61 -16.03 -1.69
CA SER A 182 1.22 -17.42 -1.42
C SER A 182 1.50 -18.34 -2.61
N ILE A 183 1.20 -17.89 -3.83
CA ILE A 183 1.47 -18.64 -5.07
C ILE A 183 2.98 -18.84 -5.26
N ARG A 184 3.81 -17.82 -5.03
CA ARG A 184 5.27 -17.95 -5.11
C ARG A 184 5.83 -18.92 -4.08
N HIS A 185 5.28 -18.97 -2.87
CA HIS A 185 5.72 -19.91 -1.84
C HIS A 185 5.45 -21.38 -2.20
N LEU A 186 4.41 -21.67 -3.00
CA LEU A 186 4.15 -23.02 -3.51
C LEU A 186 5.26 -23.51 -4.44
N GLY A 187 5.96 -22.59 -5.12
CA GLY A 187 7.13 -22.90 -5.95
C GLY A 187 8.42 -23.17 -5.15
N ALA A 188 8.38 -23.09 -3.81
CA ALA A 188 9.51 -23.25 -2.91
C ALA A 188 10.72 -22.38 -3.30
N GLU A 189 11.77 -22.99 -3.85
CA GLU A 189 13.00 -22.29 -4.26
C GLU A 189 12.81 -21.49 -5.56
N ASN A 190 11.79 -21.80 -6.36
CA ASN A 190 11.47 -21.06 -7.57
C ASN A 190 10.60 -19.83 -7.28
N VAL A 191 11.26 -18.75 -6.85
CA VAL A 191 10.61 -17.47 -6.52
C VAL A 191 10.20 -16.64 -7.74
N ASN A 192 10.57 -17.06 -8.96
CA ASN A 192 10.23 -16.40 -10.22
C ASN A 192 9.66 -17.41 -11.23
N PRO A 193 8.41 -17.88 -11.03
CA PRO A 193 7.82 -18.91 -11.86
C PRO A 193 7.58 -18.42 -13.30
N SER A 194 7.74 -19.32 -14.28
CA SER A 194 7.21 -19.11 -15.62
C SER A 194 5.69 -19.04 -15.61
N CYS A 195 5.07 -18.55 -16.70
CA CYS A 195 3.61 -18.50 -16.81
C CYS A 195 2.95 -19.86 -16.55
N TYR A 196 3.53 -20.94 -17.08
CA TYR A 196 3.02 -22.31 -16.85
C TYR A 196 3.10 -22.72 -15.38
N GLN A 197 4.23 -22.44 -14.72
CA GLN A 197 4.44 -22.74 -13.30
C GLN A 197 3.51 -21.91 -12.40
N PHE A 198 3.26 -20.65 -12.78
CA PHE A 198 2.31 -19.79 -12.10
C PHE A 198 0.88 -20.34 -12.21
N ILE A 199 0.43 -20.71 -13.41
CA ILE A 199 -0.90 -21.31 -13.63
C ILE A 199 -1.07 -22.57 -12.78
N SER A 200 -0.09 -23.47 -12.78
CA SER A 200 -0.12 -24.68 -11.96
C SER A 200 -0.21 -24.37 -10.46
N SER A 201 0.63 -23.46 -9.97
CA SER A 201 0.64 -23.05 -8.56
C SER A 201 -0.64 -22.32 -8.15
N PHE A 202 -1.22 -21.52 -9.06
CA PHE A 202 -2.50 -20.84 -8.85
C PHE A 202 -3.65 -21.84 -8.71
N LYS A 203 -3.75 -22.82 -9.62
CA LYS A 203 -4.74 -23.91 -9.53
C LYS A 203 -4.63 -24.65 -8.19
N THR A 204 -3.41 -25.00 -7.79
CA THR A 204 -3.15 -25.64 -6.49
C THR A 204 -3.55 -24.75 -5.31
N SER A 205 -3.25 -23.44 -5.36
CA SER A 205 -3.66 -22.50 -4.31
C SER A 205 -5.18 -22.42 -4.16
N VAL A 206 -5.91 -22.34 -5.28
CA VAL A 206 -7.38 -22.33 -5.30
C VAL A 206 -7.94 -23.62 -4.71
N LEU A 207 -7.47 -24.78 -5.18
CA LEU A 207 -7.91 -26.07 -4.68
C LEU A 207 -7.64 -26.23 -3.18
N ASN A 208 -6.42 -25.90 -2.72
CA ASN A 208 -6.07 -25.98 -1.30
C ASN A 208 -6.99 -25.11 -0.43
N ASN A 209 -7.31 -23.91 -0.90
CA ASN A 209 -8.26 -23.04 -0.21
C ASN A 209 -9.67 -23.67 -0.20
N LEU A 210 -10.17 -24.19 -1.33
CA LEU A 210 -11.51 -24.76 -1.43
C LEU A 210 -11.70 -26.11 -0.68
N ILE A 211 -10.62 -26.89 -0.53
CA ILE A 211 -10.64 -28.24 0.09
C ILE A 211 -10.45 -28.19 1.60
N THR A 212 -9.71 -27.21 2.13
CA THR A 212 -9.22 -27.28 3.53
C THR A 212 -10.05 -26.39 4.46
N PRO A 213 -10.68 -26.94 5.52
CA PRO A 213 -11.05 -26.14 6.68
C PRO A 213 -9.76 -25.76 7.43
N PHE A 214 -9.41 -24.47 7.39
CA PHE A 214 -8.16 -23.86 7.85
C PHE A 214 -7.44 -24.56 9.03
N SER A 215 -6.13 -24.83 8.88
CA SER A 215 -5.20 -24.77 10.01
C SER A 215 -3.82 -24.22 9.59
N ASN A 216 -3.40 -23.17 10.31
CA ASN A 216 -2.06 -22.59 10.44
C ASN A 216 -1.31 -22.09 9.18
N LYS A 217 -1.36 -20.78 8.93
CA LYS A 217 -0.38 -20.06 8.07
C LYS A 217 0.40 -19.02 8.90
N ASN A 218 1.69 -18.88 8.59
CA ASN A 218 2.64 -17.93 9.22
C ASN A 218 2.62 -16.51 8.59
N CYS A 219 1.74 -16.26 7.61
CA CYS A 219 1.54 -14.92 7.05
C CYS A 219 0.53 -14.13 7.89
N GLU A 220 0.71 -12.81 7.96
CA GLU A 220 -0.23 -11.92 8.65
C GLU A 220 -1.64 -12.19 8.10
N THR A 221 -2.57 -12.55 8.99
CA THR A 221 -3.91 -13.00 8.60
C THR A 221 -4.63 -11.86 7.89
N ASP A 222 -5.04 -12.06 6.64
CA ASP A 222 -6.09 -11.26 6.06
C ASP A 222 -7.45 -11.81 6.52
N ASP A 223 -8.44 -10.94 6.70
CA ASP A 223 -9.80 -11.37 7.09
C ASP A 223 -10.58 -11.90 5.87
N GLY A 224 -9.86 -12.39 4.85
CA GLY A 224 -10.41 -12.89 3.61
C GLY A 224 -10.91 -14.32 3.82
N SER A 225 -12.22 -14.48 3.94
CA SER A 225 -12.86 -15.80 3.89
C SER A 225 -13.19 -16.19 2.45
N ILE A 226 -13.10 -17.48 2.14
CA ILE A 226 -13.56 -18.02 0.87
C ILE A 226 -15.09 -17.90 0.83
N LEU A 227 -15.63 -17.41 -0.29
CA LEU A 227 -17.07 -17.20 -0.45
C LEU A 227 -17.86 -18.50 -0.67
N HIS A 228 -17.19 -19.54 -1.17
CA HIS A 228 -17.78 -20.84 -1.53
C HIS A 228 -16.86 -22.00 -1.17
N ASN A 229 -17.40 -23.21 -1.01
CA ASN A 229 -16.61 -24.43 -0.81
C ASN A 229 -16.41 -25.16 -2.16
N LEU A 230 -15.52 -26.17 -2.19
CA LEU A 230 -15.25 -26.92 -3.43
C LEU A 230 -16.51 -27.62 -3.97
N GLN A 231 -17.36 -28.13 -3.09
CA GLN A 231 -18.58 -28.85 -3.46
C GLN A 231 -19.54 -27.90 -4.21
N ASP A 232 -19.82 -26.73 -3.66
CA ASP A 232 -20.67 -25.71 -4.29
C ASP A 232 -20.11 -25.28 -5.65
N PHE A 233 -18.78 -25.12 -5.75
CA PHE A 233 -18.12 -24.76 -7.00
C PHE A 233 -18.35 -25.83 -8.09
N LEU A 234 -18.15 -27.09 -7.74
CA LEU A 234 -18.35 -28.21 -8.66
C LEU A 234 -19.83 -28.40 -9.00
N GLU A 235 -20.74 -28.31 -8.03
CA GLU A 235 -22.19 -28.45 -8.26
C GLU A 235 -22.76 -27.31 -9.12
N SER A 236 -22.29 -26.08 -8.92
CA SER A 236 -22.69 -24.93 -9.75
C SER A 236 -22.29 -25.10 -11.22
N SER A 237 -21.19 -25.79 -11.49
CA SER A 237 -20.75 -26.12 -12.85
C SER A 237 -21.55 -27.24 -13.51
N ILE A 238 -22.15 -28.15 -12.72
CA ILE A 238 -22.97 -29.26 -13.22
C ILE A 238 -24.40 -28.79 -13.56
N THR A 239 -24.92 -27.80 -12.83
CA THR A 239 -26.28 -27.26 -13.07
C THR A 239 -26.37 -26.29 -14.27
N LYS A 240 -25.23 -25.82 -14.79
CA LYS A 240 -25.17 -25.02 -16.01
C LYS A 240 -24.54 -25.83 -17.14
N ASN A 241 -25.32 -26.77 -17.69
CA ASN A 241 -25.10 -27.23 -19.07
C ASN A 241 -25.58 -26.16 -20.07
N ASP A 242 -25.15 -24.92 -19.89
CA ASP A 242 -25.06 -23.99 -21.00
C ASP A 242 -23.72 -24.31 -21.65
N PHE A 243 -23.73 -24.91 -22.84
CA PHE A 243 -22.56 -24.95 -23.70
C PHE A 243 -22.11 -23.51 -23.93
N ILE A 244 -21.19 -23.04 -23.09
CA ILE A 244 -20.31 -21.95 -23.47
C ILE A 244 -19.32 -22.64 -24.40
N ASP A 245 -19.53 -22.48 -25.71
CA ASP A 245 -18.41 -22.52 -26.63
C ASP A 245 -17.39 -21.54 -26.05
N LEU A 246 -16.36 -22.07 -25.39
CA LEU A 246 -15.10 -21.36 -25.36
C LEU A 246 -14.70 -21.34 -26.83
N ASP A 247 -15.01 -20.23 -27.50
CA ASP A 247 -14.24 -19.83 -28.66
C ASP A 247 -12.79 -19.98 -28.23
N VAL A 248 -12.18 -21.04 -28.74
CA VAL A 248 -10.75 -21.26 -28.67
C VAL A 248 -10.20 -19.96 -29.23
N LEU A 249 -9.59 -19.14 -28.36
CA LEU A 249 -8.80 -18.00 -28.82
C LEU A 249 -7.88 -18.56 -29.89
N ASP A 250 -8.20 -18.24 -31.13
CA ASP A 250 -7.46 -18.71 -32.29
C ASP A 250 -6.03 -18.25 -32.06
N VAL A 251 -5.13 -19.22 -31.90
CA VAL A 251 -3.73 -18.98 -31.55
C VAL A 251 -3.04 -18.10 -32.63
N ASN A 252 -3.70 -17.92 -33.78
CA ASN A 252 -3.29 -17.07 -34.88
C ASN A 252 -3.55 -15.56 -34.69
N GLU A 253 -4.34 -15.10 -33.70
CA GLU A 253 -4.50 -13.64 -33.46
C GLU A 253 -3.40 -13.02 -32.59
N ILE A 254 -2.55 -13.82 -31.94
CA ILE A 254 -1.42 -13.32 -31.13
C ILE A 254 -0.26 -12.86 -32.03
N GLU A 255 -0.21 -13.25 -33.31
CA GLU A 255 0.85 -12.83 -34.24
C GLU A 255 0.68 -11.39 -34.78
N ASN A 256 -0.45 -10.71 -34.54
CA ASN A 256 -0.70 -9.35 -35.05
C ASN A 256 -0.58 -8.22 -34.01
N LEU A 257 -0.22 -8.53 -32.76
CA LEU A 257 0.21 -7.50 -31.80
C LEU A 257 1.71 -7.26 -31.96
N ALA A 258 2.08 -6.50 -32.99
CA ALA A 258 3.42 -5.96 -33.13
C ALA A 258 3.77 -5.15 -31.87
N LEU A 259 4.59 -5.76 -30.99
CA LEU A 259 5.24 -5.05 -29.90
C LEU A 259 6.10 -3.95 -30.54
N PRO A 260 6.02 -2.69 -30.05
CA PRO A 260 6.93 -1.65 -30.51
C PRO A 260 8.37 -2.12 -30.27
N LEU A 261 9.16 -2.15 -31.34
CA LEU A 261 10.59 -2.46 -31.25
C LEU A 261 11.27 -1.43 -30.33
N PRO A 262 12.26 -1.84 -29.53
CA PRO A 262 13.05 -0.91 -28.75
C PRO A 262 13.85 0.01 -29.67
N ASP A 263 13.83 1.32 -29.39
CA ASP A 263 14.69 2.31 -30.05
C ASP A 263 16.16 1.90 -29.90
N THR A 264 16.75 1.37 -30.97
CA THR A 264 18.18 1.16 -31.10
C THR A 264 18.82 2.45 -31.56
N ASP A 265 19.29 3.27 -30.61
CA ASP A 265 20.36 4.23 -30.90
C ASP A 265 21.69 3.57 -30.55
N VAL A 266 22.24 2.84 -31.51
CA VAL A 266 23.64 2.40 -31.52
C VAL A 266 24.29 3.04 -32.74
N THR A 267 24.72 4.29 -32.61
CA THR A 267 25.79 4.82 -33.46
C THR A 267 27.09 4.17 -33.01
N GLY A 268 27.67 3.37 -33.89
CA GLY A 268 28.91 2.65 -33.63
C GLY A 268 30.11 3.57 -33.40
N HIS A 269 31.08 3.03 -32.67
CA HIS A 269 32.44 3.04 -33.17
C HIS A 269 33.12 1.71 -32.82
N GLU A 270 33.56 1.06 -33.89
CA GLU A 270 34.45 -0.10 -33.93
C GLU A 270 35.77 0.18 -33.18
N GLY A 271 36.44 -0.89 -32.72
CA GLY A 271 37.90 -0.89 -32.68
C GLY A 271 38.58 -1.66 -31.55
N ASN A 272 38.91 -2.92 -31.86
CA ASN A 272 40.12 -3.65 -31.47
C ASN A 272 40.21 -4.36 -30.11
N THR A 273 39.91 -5.66 -30.19
CA THR A 273 40.75 -6.81 -29.81
C THR A 273 42.16 -6.51 -29.28
N LEU A 274 42.38 -6.75 -27.98
CA LEU A 274 43.12 -7.89 -27.40
C LEU A 274 42.84 -7.96 -25.89
#